data_AF-A0A4V1ZM54-F1
#
_entry.id   AF-A0A4V1ZM54-F1
#
_cell.length_a   1.000
_cell.length_b   1.000
_cell.length_c   1.000
_cell.angle_alpha   90.00
_cell.angle_beta   90.00
_cell.angle_gamma   90.00
#
_symmetry.space_group_name_H-M   'P 1'
#
loop_
_entity.id
_entity.type
_entity.pdbx_description
1 polymer ?
#
loop_
_entity_poly.entity_id
_entity_poly.type
_entity_poly.pdbx_seq_one_letter_code
_entity_poly.pdbx_strand_id
1 'polypeptide(L)' 'IELPEAVKAKFLPDSEYARAKSVDWGKLELAQKGFSDRYLAEVR' A
#
# COMPACT_ATOMS: atom_id res chain seq x y z
N ILE A 1 20.72 -1.77 4.00
CA ILE A 1 21.21 -0.62 4.79
C ILE A 1 20.52 -0.72 6.13
N GLU A 2 21.28 -0.79 7.21
CA GLU A 2 20.71 -0.80 8.56
C GLU A 2 20.40 0.64 8.98
N LEU A 3 19.18 0.88 9.46
CA LEU A 3 18.76 2.21 9.93
C LEU A 3 19.27 2.42 11.37
N PRO A 4 19.66 3.66 11.75
CA PRO A 4 19.92 3.98 13.15
C PRO A 4 18.72 3.63 14.03
N GLU A 5 18.94 3.15 15.26
CA GLU A 5 17.87 2.68 16.15
C GLU A 5 16.79 3.75 16.40
N ALA A 6 17.20 5.00 16.60
CA ALA A 6 16.29 6.13 16.79
C ALA A 6 15.36 6.37 15.58
N VAL A 7 15.82 6.00 14.38
CA VAL A 7 15.04 6.08 13.14
C VAL A 7 14.13 4.85 13.04
N LYS A 8 14.65 3.64 13.29
CA LYS A 8 13.86 2.40 13.24
C LYS A 8 12.68 2.45 14.23
N ALA A 9 12.87 3.05 15.41
CA ALA A 9 11.83 3.23 16.42
C ALA A 9 10.66 4.13 15.99
N LYS A 10 10.74 4.83 14.85
CA LYS A 10 9.64 5.64 14.28
C LYS A 10 8.72 4.84 13.36
N PHE A 11 9.13 3.65 12.95
CA PHE A 11 8.36 2.78 12.05
C PHE A 11 7.64 1.69 12.82
N LEU A 12 6.64 1.08 12.19
CA LEU A 12 6.04 -0.14 12.69
C LEU A 12 7.08 -1.28 12.70
N PRO A 13 6.88 -2.33 13.51
CA PRO A 13 7.71 -3.53 13.46
C PRO A 13 7.80 -4.11 12.04
N ASP A 14 8.94 -4.73 11.71
CA ASP A 14 9.18 -5.33 10.39
C ASP A 14 8.07 -6.35 10.00
N SER A 15 7.47 -7.02 10.99
CA SER A 15 6.35 -7.96 10.80
C SER A 15 5.11 -7.33 10.17
N GLU A 16 4.85 -6.05 10.43
CA GLU A 16 3.68 -5.34 9.87
C GLU A 16 3.80 -5.13 8.36
N TYR A 17 5.02 -5.24 7.82
CA TYR A 17 5.30 -5.14 6.40
C TYR A 17 5.48 -6.50 5.72
N ALA A 18 5.35 -7.62 6.43
CA ALA A 18 5.63 -8.97 5.88
C ALA A 18 4.79 -9.33 4.65
N ARG A 19 3.57 -8.76 4.52
CA ARG A 19 2.68 -8.96 3.38
C ARG A 19 2.78 -7.86 2.31
N ALA A 20 3.59 -6.83 2.54
CA ALA A 20 3.73 -5.73 1.61
C ALA A 20 4.39 -6.21 0.31
N LYS A 21 3.88 -5.75 -0.82
CA LYS A 21 4.40 -6.05 -2.16
C LYS A 21 4.46 -4.76 -2.96
N SER A 22 5.39 -4.70 -3.91
CA SER A 22 5.44 -3.60 -4.87
C SER A 22 4.17 -3.57 -5.71
N VAL A 23 3.66 -2.37 -5.95
CA VAL A 23 2.51 -2.13 -6.82
C VAL A 23 3.00 -2.00 -8.27
N ASP A 24 2.28 -2.65 -9.19
CA ASP A 24 2.41 -2.41 -10.62
C ASP A 24 1.60 -1.16 -10.99
N TRP A 25 2.29 -0.05 -11.21
CA TRP A 25 1.66 1.23 -11.50
C TRP A 25 0.95 1.27 -12.84
N GLY A 26 1.43 0.54 -13.85
CA GLY A 26 0.76 0.46 -15.15
C GLY A 26 -0.59 -0.25 -15.04
N LYS A 27 -0.67 -1.33 -14.23
CA LYS A 27 -1.95 -1.98 -13.95
C LYS A 27 -2.88 -1.12 -13.10
N LEU A 28 -2.33 -0.39 -12.13
CA LEU A 28 -3.13 0.48 -11.26
C LEU A 28 -3.80 1.60 -12.06
N GLU A 29 -3.07 2.23 -12.99
CA GLU A 29 -3.61 3.26 -13.87
C GLU A 29 -4.85 2.77 -14.63
N LEU A 30 -4.77 1.58 -15.21
CA LEU A 30 -5.89 0.99 -15.96
C LEU A 30 -7.10 0.63 -15.06
N ALA A 31 -6.87 0.31 -13.78
CA ALA A 31 -7.91 -0.13 -12.86
C ALA A 31 -8.56 1.02 -12.05
N GLN A 32 -7.92 2.19 -11.97
CA GLN A 32 -8.26 3.26 -11.04
C GLN A 32 -9.73 3.72 -11.14
N LYS A 33 -10.19 4.03 -12.36
CA LYS A 33 -11.56 4.52 -12.57
C LYS A 33 -12.59 3.45 -12.22
N GLY A 34 -12.38 2.23 -12.69
CA GLY A 34 -13.31 1.11 -12.45
C GLY A 34 -13.47 0.78 -10.96
N PHE A 35 -12.41 0.93 -10.17
CA PHE A 35 -12.48 0.78 -8.72
C PHE A 35 -13.46 1.80 -8.08
N SER A 36 -13.30 3.09 -8.41
CA SER A 36 -14.13 4.16 -7.85
C SER A 36 -15.60 4.03 -8.26
N ASP A 37 -15.86 3.73 -9.53
CA ASP A 37 -17.22 3.53 -10.04
C ASP A 37 -17.92 2.39 -9.28
N ARG A 38 -17.24 1.25 -9.09
CA ARG A 38 -17.80 0.10 -8.37
C ARG A 38 -18.06 0.40 -6.90
N TYR A 39 -17.13 1.08 -6.22
CA TYR A 39 -17.31 1.45 -4.81
C TYR A 39 -18.55 2.32 -4.60
N LEU A 40 -18.78 3.29 -5.49
CA LEU A 40 -19.97 4.15 -5.43
C LEU A 40 -21.26 3.38 -5.71
N ALA A 41 -21.23 2.36 -6.56
CA ALA A 41 -22.40 1.56 -6.90
C ALA A 41 -22.75 0.51 -5.82
N GLU A 42 -21.73 -0.08 -5.17
CA GLU A 42 -21.91 -1.30 -4.37
C GLU A 42 -21.71 -1.09 -2.85
N VAL A 43 -21.03 -0.03 -2.42
CA VAL A 43 -20.60 0.12 -1.01
C VAL A 43 -21.15 1.37 -0.33
N ARG A 44 -21.16 2.52 -1.02
CA ARG A 44 -21.51 3.82 -0.42
C ARG A 44 -22.98 3.92 0.02
#